data_AF-A0AAV5EK04-F1
#
_entry.id   AF-A0AAV5EK04-F1
#
_cell.length_a   1.000
_cell.length_b   1.000
_cell.length_c   1.000
_cell.angle_alpha   90.00
_cell.angle_beta   90.00
_cell.angle_gamma   90.00
#
_symmetry.space_group_name_H-M   'P 1'
#
loop_
_entity.id
_entity.type
_entity.pdbx_description
1 polymer ?
#
loop_
_entity_poly.entity_id
_entity_poly.type
_entity_poly.pdbx_seq_one_letter_code
_entity_poly.pdbx_strand_id
1 'polypeptide(L)'
;MAPPPAKTGLFVGPNKGHVVTKRKLPPRPSDRKGRVRTATKLPSVAAILITLFLYYFKKTSKRNLFVRLVIKEVAGLAPYEKRIVELLRFCKDKRALKVAKRKLGTHKRAKKKREDLINYLRKRRYASTFHSCILGENATKTLKRTCFC
;
A
#
# COMPACT_ATOMS: atom_id res chain seq x y z
N MET A 1 -5.71 -15.46 11.71
CA MET A 1 -5.30 -15.36 13.13
C MET A 1 -6.13 -16.36 13.89
N ALA A 2 -5.53 -17.40 14.47
CA ALA A 2 -6.25 -18.38 15.26
C ALA A 2 -6.95 -17.69 16.45
N PRO A 3 -8.11 -18.22 16.93
CA PRO A 3 -8.71 -17.71 18.16
C PRO A 3 -7.67 -17.78 19.30
N PRO A 4 -7.62 -16.77 20.18
CA PRO A 4 -6.69 -16.80 21.31
C PRO A 4 -6.96 -18.07 22.14
N PRO A 5 -5.91 -18.77 22.59
CA PRO A 5 -6.06 -19.99 23.38
C PRO A 5 -6.91 -19.75 24.64
N ALA A 6 -7.64 -20.79 25.06
CA ALA A 6 -8.42 -20.75 26.28
C ALA A 6 -7.49 -20.50 27.49
N LYS A 7 -7.97 -19.71 28.45
CA LYS A 7 -7.23 -19.46 29.69
C LYS A 7 -7.29 -20.71 30.57
N THR A 8 -6.18 -21.06 31.22
CA THR A 8 -6.02 -22.30 31.97
C THR A 8 -6.37 -22.19 33.45
N GLY A 9 -6.76 -21.01 33.94
CA GLY A 9 -7.06 -20.81 35.38
C GLY A 9 -5.81 -20.73 36.27
N LEU A 10 -4.61 -20.87 35.69
CA LEU A 10 -3.35 -20.78 36.41
C LEU A 10 -2.98 -19.33 36.73
N PHE A 11 -2.31 -19.11 37.88
CA PHE A 11 -1.84 -17.78 38.31
C PHE A 11 -0.64 -17.28 37.47
N VAL A 12 0.25 -18.18 37.06
CA VAL A 12 1.45 -17.91 36.24
C VAL A 12 1.49 -18.84 35.01
N GLY A 13 2.03 -18.34 33.90
CA GLY A 13 2.06 -19.05 32.60
C GLY A 13 1.53 -18.24 31.41
N PRO A 14 1.67 -18.73 30.17
CA PRO A 14 1.28 -18.01 28.95
C PRO A 14 -0.25 -17.85 28.79
N ASN A 15 -1.03 -18.85 29.22
CA ASN A 15 -2.50 -18.84 29.17
C ASN A 15 -3.11 -18.56 30.55
N LYS A 16 -2.40 -17.81 31.39
CA LYS A 16 -2.81 -17.53 32.77
C LYS A 16 -4.07 -16.68 32.87
N GLY A 17 -4.66 -16.72 34.05
CA GLY A 17 -5.85 -15.97 34.43
C GLY A 17 -7.12 -16.80 34.40
N HIS A 18 -8.18 -16.21 34.95
CA HIS A 18 -9.46 -16.88 35.15
C HIS A 18 -10.11 -17.34 33.85
N VAL A 19 -10.67 -18.55 33.86
CA VAL A 19 -11.33 -19.18 32.70
C VAL A 19 -12.60 -18.40 32.38
N VAL A 20 -12.54 -17.58 31.33
CA VAL A 20 -13.68 -16.76 30.88
C VAL A 20 -13.93 -17.02 29.40
N THR A 21 -15.19 -17.31 29.05
CA THR A 21 -15.65 -17.41 27.67
C THR A 21 -15.77 -15.99 27.08
N LYS A 22 -14.86 -15.63 26.17
CA LYS A 22 -14.86 -14.29 25.56
C LYS A 22 -15.98 -14.17 24.51
N ARG A 23 -16.94 -13.26 24.73
CA ARG A 23 -17.96 -12.88 23.73
C ARG A 23 -17.31 -12.11 22.58
N LYS A 24 -17.62 -12.47 21.33
CA LYS A 24 -17.22 -11.68 20.14
C LYS A 24 -18.15 -10.46 20.01
N LEU A 25 -17.63 -9.27 20.33
CA LEU A 25 -18.36 -8.02 20.20
C LEU A 25 -18.34 -7.52 18.74
N PRO A 26 -19.40 -6.86 18.26
CA PRO A 26 -19.38 -6.20 16.96
C PRO A 26 -18.34 -5.06 16.94
N PRO A 27 -17.63 -4.83 15.82
CA PRO A 27 -16.60 -3.81 15.73
C PRO A 27 -17.19 -2.40 15.80
N ARG A 28 -16.57 -1.53 16.60
CA ARG A 28 -17.08 -0.18 16.86
C ARG A 28 -16.95 0.67 15.58
N PRO A 29 -17.87 1.63 15.36
CA PRO A 29 -17.76 2.55 14.23
C PRO A 29 -16.43 3.34 14.20
N SER A 30 -15.87 3.69 15.37
CA SER A 30 -14.58 4.37 15.51
C SER A 30 -13.40 3.61 14.90
N ASP A 31 -13.42 2.28 14.99
CA ASP A 31 -12.35 1.39 14.51
C ASP A 31 -12.23 1.42 12.97
N ARG A 32 -13.24 1.96 12.29
CA ARG A 32 -13.29 2.09 10.84
C ARG A 32 -12.51 3.31 10.32
N LYS A 33 -12.06 4.21 11.20
CA LYS A 33 -11.39 5.46 10.81
C LYS A 33 -10.03 5.20 10.15
N GLY A 34 -9.77 5.87 9.03
CA GLY A 34 -8.49 5.84 8.34
C GLY A 34 -8.32 4.71 7.31
N ARG A 35 -9.35 3.93 6.99
CA ARG A 35 -9.33 2.86 5.97
C ARG A 35 -9.30 3.57 4.51
N VAL A 36 -8.58 3.10 3.44
CA VAL A 36 -8.53 3.32 1.91
C VAL A 36 -8.79 2.06 0.96
N ARG A 37 -9.88 1.94 0.14
CA ARG A 37 -10.31 0.67 -0.59
C ARG A 37 -9.77 0.57 -2.02
N THR A 38 -9.33 -0.61 -2.47
CA THR A 38 -9.24 -0.98 -3.90
C THR A 38 -10.55 -1.61 -4.35
N ALA A 39 -10.93 -1.36 -5.60
CA ALA A 39 -12.10 -1.95 -6.24
C ALA A 39 -11.74 -3.32 -6.84
N THR A 40 -12.53 -4.34 -6.55
CA THR A 40 -12.53 -5.58 -7.34
C THR A 40 -13.96 -5.90 -7.77
N LYS A 41 -14.13 -6.11 -9.08
CA LYS A 41 -15.29 -6.78 -9.68
C LYS A 41 -15.23 -8.27 -9.31
N LEU A 42 -16.39 -8.89 -9.05
CA LEU A 42 -16.54 -10.29 -8.62
C LEU A 42 -16.89 -11.20 -9.81
N PRO A 43 -16.42 -12.46 -9.80
CA PRO A 43 -17.35 -13.57 -10.01
C PRO A 43 -17.24 -14.75 -9.00
N SER A 44 -18.42 -15.11 -8.51
CA SER A 44 -19.03 -16.38 -8.06
C SER A 44 -18.35 -17.51 -7.25
N VAL A 45 -17.02 -17.71 -7.16
CA VAL A 45 -16.49 -18.91 -6.43
C VAL A 45 -15.43 -18.61 -5.36
N ALA A 46 -14.93 -17.38 -5.25
CA ALA A 46 -13.86 -17.01 -4.32
C ALA A 46 -14.30 -16.63 -2.89
N ALA A 47 -15.57 -16.87 -2.50
CA ALA A 47 -16.19 -16.33 -1.28
C ALA A 47 -15.48 -16.72 0.04
N ILE A 48 -14.81 -17.87 0.09
CA ILE A 48 -14.14 -18.39 1.30
C ILE A 48 -12.71 -17.83 1.45
N LEU A 49 -12.06 -17.44 0.35
CA LEU A 49 -10.81 -16.66 0.39
C LEU A 49 -11.06 -15.17 0.62
N ILE A 50 -12.25 -14.68 0.24
CA ILE A 50 -12.67 -13.29 0.45
C ILE A 50 -12.83 -12.95 1.94
N THR A 51 -13.27 -13.87 2.82
CA THR A 51 -13.38 -13.59 4.26
C THR A 51 -12.05 -13.46 4.99
N LEU A 52 -11.00 -14.16 4.54
CA LEU A 52 -9.63 -13.97 5.01
C LEU A 52 -8.94 -12.74 4.36
N PHE A 53 -9.32 -12.37 3.14
CA PHE A 53 -8.80 -11.18 2.44
C PHE A 53 -9.46 -9.86 2.86
N LEU A 54 -10.66 -9.91 3.49
CA LEU A 54 -11.38 -8.75 4.05
C LEU A 54 -10.70 -8.13 5.30
N TYR A 55 -9.68 -8.77 5.85
CA TYR A 55 -8.99 -8.29 7.05
C TYR A 55 -8.03 -7.11 6.78
N TYR A 56 -7.56 -6.89 5.56
CA TYR A 56 -6.46 -5.93 5.31
C TYR A 56 -6.74 -4.81 4.31
N PHE A 57 -8.00 -4.42 4.07
CA PHE A 57 -8.25 -3.35 3.12
C PHE A 57 -8.99 -2.16 3.72
N LYS A 58 -8.17 -1.12 3.87
CA LYS A 58 -8.43 0.30 3.96
C LYS A 58 -9.82 0.62 3.16
N LYS A 59 -10.83 1.49 3.52
CA LYS A 59 -11.96 2.12 2.70
C LYS A 59 -12.03 3.68 2.73
N THR A 60 -11.58 4.37 1.67
CA THR A 60 -11.87 5.80 1.43
C THR A 60 -13.18 5.91 0.67
N SER A 61 -13.99 6.95 0.91
CA SER A 61 -15.18 7.20 0.08
C SER A 61 -14.74 7.38 -1.39
N LYS A 62 -15.58 6.98 -2.36
CA LYS A 62 -15.30 7.16 -3.79
C LYS A 62 -14.94 8.62 -4.10
N ARG A 63 -15.65 9.55 -3.43
CA ARG A 63 -15.38 10.99 -3.44
C ARG A 63 -13.95 11.33 -3.00
N ASN A 64 -13.48 10.84 -1.85
CA ASN A 64 -12.14 11.16 -1.35
C ASN A 64 -11.01 10.58 -2.21
N LEU A 65 -11.24 9.44 -2.89
CA LEU A 65 -10.26 8.92 -3.85
C LEU A 65 -10.17 9.83 -5.07
N PHE A 66 -11.31 10.20 -5.64
CA PHE A 66 -11.39 11.11 -6.79
C PHE A 66 -10.71 12.45 -6.48
N VAL A 67 -11.06 13.10 -5.36
CA VAL A 67 -10.45 14.37 -4.93
C VAL A 67 -8.93 14.25 -4.79
N ARG A 68 -8.41 13.14 -4.23
CA ARG A 68 -6.96 12.92 -4.08
C ARG A 68 -6.23 12.66 -5.41
N LEU A 69 -6.93 12.19 -6.44
CA LEU A 69 -6.35 12.03 -7.78
C LEU A 69 -6.25 13.40 -8.45
N VAL A 70 -7.35 14.16 -8.48
CA VAL A 70 -7.40 15.51 -9.07
C VAL A 70 -6.33 16.42 -8.45
N ILE A 71 -6.21 16.47 -7.12
CA ILE A 71 -5.21 17.33 -6.46
C ILE A 71 -3.78 16.94 -6.83
N LYS A 72 -3.49 15.64 -6.99
CA LYS A 72 -2.14 15.18 -7.36
C LYS A 72 -1.78 15.50 -8.81
N GLU A 73 -2.76 15.55 -9.70
CA GLU A 73 -2.58 15.97 -11.09
C GLU A 73 -2.31 17.47 -11.18
N VAL A 74 -3.09 18.29 -10.45
CA VAL A 74 -2.95 19.76 -10.46
C VAL A 74 -1.69 20.24 -9.74
N ALA A 75 -1.41 19.75 -8.52
CA ALA A 75 -0.31 20.26 -7.70
C ALA A 75 1.04 19.59 -7.99
N GLY A 76 1.04 18.40 -8.61
CA GLY A 76 2.26 17.65 -8.92
C GLY A 76 3.01 17.12 -7.68
N LEU A 77 4.30 16.82 -7.87
CA LEU A 77 5.19 16.32 -6.80
C LEU A 77 5.86 17.45 -6.02
N ALA A 78 5.98 17.28 -4.71
CA ALA A 78 6.73 18.19 -3.85
C ALA A 78 8.25 18.10 -4.11
N PRO A 79 9.05 19.14 -3.79
CA PRO A 79 10.50 19.16 -4.11
C PRO A 79 11.29 18.02 -3.47
N TYR A 80 10.92 17.58 -2.26
CA TYR A 80 11.56 16.43 -1.62
C TYR A 80 11.17 15.09 -2.28
N GLU A 81 9.98 15.00 -2.86
CA GLU A 81 9.51 13.80 -3.58
C GLU A 81 10.25 13.69 -4.92
N LYS A 82 10.47 14.82 -5.62
CA LYS A 82 11.28 14.88 -6.85
C LYS A 82 12.70 14.35 -6.61
N ARG A 83 13.37 14.81 -5.54
CA ARG A 83 14.70 14.33 -5.15
C ARG A 83 14.73 12.82 -4.85
N ILE A 84 13.67 12.27 -4.23
CA ILE A 84 13.58 10.83 -3.97
C ILE A 84 13.39 10.06 -5.29
N VAL A 85 12.57 10.57 -6.21
CA VAL A 85 12.38 9.98 -7.54
C VAL A 85 13.68 9.94 -8.33
N GLU A 86 14.48 11.01 -8.29
CA GLU A 86 15.82 11.03 -8.90
C GLU A 86 16.71 9.94 -8.31
N LEU A 87 16.79 9.84 -6.98
CA LEU A 87 17.57 8.79 -6.31
C LEU A 87 17.09 7.37 -6.65
N LEU A 88 15.78 7.18 -6.79
CA LEU A 88 15.17 5.91 -7.17
C LEU A 88 15.43 5.54 -8.64
N ARG A 89 15.62 6.51 -9.54
CA ARG A 89 16.04 6.24 -10.92
C ARG A 89 17.45 5.66 -11.00
N PHE A 90 18.33 6.06 -10.08
CA PHE A 90 19.69 5.53 -9.96
C PHE A 90 19.76 4.31 -9.02
N CYS A 91 18.61 3.75 -8.61
CA CYS A 91 18.51 2.54 -7.79
C CYS A 91 19.20 2.66 -6.41
N LYS A 92 19.40 3.90 -5.93
CA LYS A 92 20.03 4.20 -4.63
C LYS A 92 19.00 4.20 -3.50
N ASP A 93 18.38 3.05 -3.28
CA ASP A 93 17.27 2.87 -2.33
C ASP A 93 17.63 3.19 -0.87
N LYS A 94 18.82 2.79 -0.41
CA LYS A 94 19.29 3.10 0.94
C LYS A 94 19.46 4.62 1.12
N ARG A 95 19.94 5.34 0.10
CA ARG A 95 20.10 6.81 0.13
C ARG A 95 18.74 7.50 0.08
N ALA A 96 17.83 7.02 -0.78
CA ALA A 96 16.44 7.48 -0.84
C ALA A 96 15.72 7.32 0.50
N LEU A 97 15.87 6.18 1.17
CA LEU A 97 15.30 5.94 2.51
C LEU A 97 15.89 6.84 3.58
N LYS A 98 17.19 7.16 3.53
CA LYS A 98 17.80 8.13 4.46
C LYS A 98 17.20 9.54 4.26
N VAL A 99 17.01 9.98 3.02
CA VAL A 99 16.37 11.27 2.72
C VAL A 99 14.91 11.27 3.16
N ALA A 100 14.16 10.22 2.85
CA ALA A 100 12.76 10.09 3.23
C ALA A 100 12.56 10.03 4.75
N LYS A 101 13.43 9.31 5.48
CA LYS A 101 13.40 9.26 6.95
C LYS A 101 13.71 10.63 7.57
N ARG A 102 14.69 11.36 7.04
CA ARG A 102 14.98 12.74 7.48
C ARG A 102 13.81 13.71 7.27
N LYS A 103 12.99 13.51 6.24
CA LYS A 103 11.82 14.36 5.95
C LYS A 103 10.52 13.95 6.64
N LEU A 104 10.28 12.64 6.81
CA LEU A 104 9.03 12.08 7.35
C LEU A 104 9.14 11.61 8.82
N GLY A 105 10.36 11.61 9.38
CA GLY A 105 10.70 11.17 10.73
C GLY A 105 10.87 9.66 10.88
N THR A 106 9.79 8.89 10.70
CA THR A 106 9.80 7.45 11.01
C THR A 106 10.12 6.56 9.80
N HIS A 107 10.73 5.41 10.06
CA HIS A 107 11.12 4.47 9.01
C HIS A 107 9.91 3.81 8.32
N LYS A 108 8.82 3.54 9.05
CA LYS A 108 7.58 2.97 8.49
C LYS A 108 6.93 3.93 7.48
N ARG A 109 6.87 5.24 7.79
CA ARG A 109 6.37 6.26 6.86
C ARG A 109 7.27 6.41 5.64
N ALA A 110 8.59 6.35 5.83
CA ALA A 110 9.57 6.41 4.74
C ALA A 110 9.43 5.23 3.77
N LYS A 111 9.29 4.00 4.27
CA LYS A 111 9.03 2.80 3.44
C LYS A 111 7.76 2.95 2.61
N LYS A 112 6.66 3.38 3.25
CA LYS A 112 5.39 3.63 2.56
C LYS A 112 5.53 4.69 1.45
N LYS A 113 6.21 5.80 1.72
CA LYS A 113 6.43 6.86 0.72
C LYS A 113 7.35 6.42 -0.41
N ARG A 114 8.33 5.55 -0.15
CA ARG A 114 9.15 4.92 -1.19
C ARG A 114 8.28 4.06 -2.11
N GLU A 115 7.41 3.21 -1.57
CA GLU A 115 6.47 2.40 -2.36
C GLU A 115 5.53 3.26 -3.21
N ASP A 116 5.01 4.36 -2.65
CA ASP A 116 4.17 5.31 -3.39
C ASP A 116 4.91 5.92 -4.61
N LEU A 117 6.19 6.27 -4.44
CA LEU A 117 7.02 6.85 -5.52
C LEU A 117 7.50 5.83 -6.55
N ILE A 118 7.74 4.58 -6.12
CA ILE A 118 7.99 3.45 -7.03
C ILE A 118 6.75 3.21 -7.90
N ASN A 119 5.55 3.23 -7.30
CA ASN A 119 4.31 3.09 -8.05
C ASN A 119 4.07 4.26 -9.01
N TYR A 120 4.47 5.49 -8.64
CA TYR A 120 4.47 6.63 -9.56
C TYR A 120 5.39 6.42 -10.77
N LEU A 121 6.62 5.93 -10.55
CA LEU A 121 7.56 5.59 -11.63
C LEU A 121 7.00 4.48 -12.53
N ARG A 122 6.40 3.44 -11.96
CA ARG A 122 5.74 2.35 -12.71
C ARG A 122 4.59 2.88 -13.58
N LYS A 123 3.75 3.78 -13.05
CA LYS A 123 2.67 4.42 -13.83
C LYS A 123 3.21 5.24 -15.01
N ARG A 124 4.29 6.01 -14.80
CA ARG A 124 4.93 6.76 -15.89
C ARG A 124 5.49 5.82 -16.97
N ARG A 125 6.15 4.74 -16.57
CA ARG A 125 6.67 3.71 -17.50
C ARG A 125 5.53 3.09 -18.32
N TYR A 126 4.44 2.67 -17.67
CA TYR A 126 3.27 2.11 -18.36
C TYR A 126 2.64 3.10 -19.36
N ALA A 127 2.48 4.37 -18.97
CA ALA A 127 1.95 5.40 -19.85
C ALA A 127 2.86 5.61 -21.08
N SER A 128 4.19 5.66 -20.90
CA SER A 128 5.13 5.77 -22.01
C SER A 128 5.10 4.54 -22.93
N THR A 129 5.00 3.33 -22.37
CA THR A 129 4.94 2.09 -23.18
C THR A 129 3.63 1.98 -23.95
N PHE A 130 2.51 2.36 -23.32
CA PHE A 130 1.19 2.35 -23.97
C PHE A 130 1.16 3.30 -25.17
N HIS A 131 1.76 4.50 -25.02
CA HIS A 131 1.88 5.46 -26.11
C HIS A 131 2.74 4.93 -27.27
N SER A 132 3.89 4.31 -26.98
CA SER A 132 4.73 3.71 -28.03
C SER A 132 4.07 2.51 -28.75
N CYS A 133 3.25 1.72 -28.04
CA CYS A 133 2.52 0.61 -28.64
C CYS A 133 1.40 1.07 -29.58
N ILE A 134 0.76 2.21 -29.30
CA ILE A 134 -0.27 2.79 -30.17
C ILE A 134 0.34 3.40 -31.44
N LEU A 135 1.51 4.04 -31.32
CA LEU A 135 2.18 4.72 -32.43
C LEU A 135 2.99 3.79 -33.35
N GLY A 136 2.99 2.48 -33.11
CA GLY A 136 3.65 1.50 -33.98
C GLY A 136 5.18 1.63 -34.06
N GLU A 137 5.82 2.34 -33.13
CA GLU A 137 7.28 2.45 -33.08
C GLU A 137 7.88 1.16 -32.48
N ASN A 138 8.75 0.50 -33.24
CA ASN A 138 9.40 -0.77 -32.93
C ASN A 138 9.82 -0.89 -31.45
N ALA A 139 9.15 -1.80 -30.73
CA ALA A 139 9.32 -2.11 -29.30
C ALA A 139 10.73 -2.59 -28.89
N THR A 140 11.66 -2.68 -29.83
CA THR A 140 13.03 -3.19 -29.62
C THR A 140 14.00 -2.15 -29.04
N LYS A 141 13.68 -0.85 -29.10
CA LYS A 141 14.51 0.23 -28.50
C LYS A 141 14.12 0.60 -27.06
N THR A 142 12.89 0.29 -26.61
CA THR A 142 12.41 0.58 -25.24
C THR A 142 12.82 -0.49 -24.23
N LEU A 143 12.95 -1.74 -24.65
CA LEU A 143 13.34 -2.89 -23.81
C LEU A 143 14.75 -2.78 -23.22
N LYS A 144 15.68 -2.08 -23.89
CA LYS A 144 17.03 -1.83 -23.38
C LYS A 144 17.12 -0.67 -22.36
N ARG A 145 16.04 0.11 -22.15
CA ARG A 145 15.97 1.19 -21.13
C ARG A 145 15.07 0.84 -19.94
N THR A 146 14.24 -0.20 -20.04
CA THR A 146 13.37 -0.67 -18.96
C THR A 146 13.98 -1.77 -18.10
N CYS A 147 15.09 -2.37 -18.55
CA CYS A 147 15.82 -3.40 -17.83
C CYS A 147 17.19 -2.89 -17.39
N PHE A 148 17.24 -2.08 -16.32
CA PHE A 148 18.25 -2.26 -15.28
C PHE A 148 17.82 -1.49 -14.02
N CYS A 149 17.42 -2.31 -13.04
CA CYS A 149 17.19 -2.04 -11.62
C CYS A 149 15.90 -1.29 -11.20
#